data_AF-A0A9W9RQ40-F1
#
_entry.id   AF-A0A9W9RQ40-F1
#
_cell.length_a   1.000
_cell.length_b   1.000
_cell.length_c   1.000
_cell.angle_alpha   90.00
_cell.angle_beta   90.00
_cell.angle_gamma   90.00
#
_symmetry.space_group_name_H-M   'P 1'
#
loop_
_entity.id
_entity.type
_entity.pdbx_description
1 polymer ?
#
loop_
_entity_poly.entity_id
_entity_poly.type
_entity_poly.pdbx_seq_one_letter_code
_entity_poly.pdbx_strand_id
1 'polypeptide(L)'
;MSLCNWGLPACHHKVYELVQGTHLNKKEAVCHYEATSDGSYEMLLDALQSYGTLGSLGPRVTMKRKLLQVLYPKYKQVPETHIAWLADAAREMLNPTNLRRLVDFVHYEWDGQLGDTGYCP
;
A
#
# COMPACT_ATOMS: atom_id res chain seq x y z
N MET A 1 -13.32 -6.31 -11.38
CA MET A 1 -12.25 -5.44 -11.92
C MET A 1 -12.24 -4.02 -11.35
N SER A 2 -13.31 -3.47 -10.76
CA SER A 2 -13.31 -2.10 -10.20
C SER A 2 -12.48 -1.96 -8.91
N LEU A 3 -12.50 -2.97 -8.03
CA LEU A 3 -11.74 -2.98 -6.77
C LEU A 3 -10.22 -2.88 -6.99
N CYS A 4 -9.69 -3.57 -8.01
CA CYS A 4 -8.26 -3.51 -8.33
C CYS A 4 -7.87 -2.21 -9.06
N ASN A 5 -8.77 -1.65 -9.88
CA ASN A 5 -8.50 -0.42 -10.63
C ASN A 5 -8.41 0.82 -9.75
N TRP A 6 -9.19 0.88 -8.66
CA TRP A 6 -9.29 2.07 -7.82
C TRP A 6 -8.94 1.82 -6.35
N GLY A 7 -9.36 0.67 -5.81
CA GLY A 7 -9.10 0.31 -4.41
C GLY A 7 -7.62 0.13 -4.14
N LEU A 8 -6.92 -0.70 -4.94
CA LEU A 8 -5.47 -0.92 -4.74
C LEU A 8 -4.63 0.36 -4.87
N PRO A 9 -4.82 1.23 -5.89
CA PRO A 9 -4.12 2.50 -5.95
C PRO A 9 -4.49 3.49 -4.83
N ALA A 10 -5.75 3.52 -4.38
CA ALA A 10 -6.18 4.39 -3.28
C ALA A 10 -5.61 3.94 -1.93
N CYS A 11 -5.49 2.63 -1.74
CA CYS A 11 -4.88 2.02 -0.58
C CYS A 11 -3.37 2.31 -0.51
N HIS A 12 -2.61 2.07 -1.59
CA HIS A 12 -1.19 2.43 -1.67
C HIS A 12 -0.96 3.93 -1.49
N HIS A 13 -1.86 4.75 -2.04
CA HIS A 13 -1.84 6.19 -1.80
C HIS A 13 -1.90 6.51 -0.32
N LYS A 14 -2.86 5.92 0.38
CA LYS A 14 -3.04 6.17 1.80
C LYS A 14 -1.82 5.73 2.61
N VAL A 15 -1.21 4.59 2.27
CA VAL A 15 0.07 4.17 2.88
C VAL A 15 1.17 5.21 2.63
N TYR A 16 1.31 5.69 1.39
CA TYR A 16 2.31 6.70 1.04
C TYR A 16 2.11 8.00 1.82
N GLU A 17 0.88 8.53 1.88
CA GLU A 17 0.54 9.72 2.69
C GLU A 17 0.97 9.51 4.15
N LEU A 18 0.65 8.35 4.72
CA LEU A 18 0.96 8.05 6.12
C LEU A 18 2.45 7.88 6.40
N VAL A 19 3.23 7.49 5.39
CA VAL A 19 4.69 7.32 5.52
C VAL A 19 5.45 8.63 5.31
N GLN A 20 4.95 9.52 4.45
CA GLN A 20 5.69 10.69 3.96
C GLN A 20 5.08 12.04 4.33
N GLY A 21 3.79 12.09 4.67
CA GLY A 21 3.02 13.34 4.79
C GLY A 21 2.15 13.44 6.03
N THR A 22 2.25 12.49 6.96
CA THR A 22 1.60 12.58 8.27
C THR A 22 2.58 12.30 9.39
N HIS A 23 2.31 12.91 10.54
CA HIS A 23 3.02 12.68 11.78
C HIS A 23 2.06 12.05 12.79
N LEU A 24 2.60 11.23 13.69
CA LEU A 24 1.79 10.64 14.74
C LEU A 24 1.24 11.75 15.65
N ASN A 25 -0.07 11.76 15.87
CA ASN A 25 -0.67 12.64 16.85
C ASN A 25 -0.24 12.20 18.25
N LYS A 26 0.68 12.95 18.88
CA LYS A 26 1.20 12.61 20.22
C LYS A 26 0.16 12.79 21.33
N LYS A 27 -1.00 13.40 21.04
CA LYS A 27 -2.08 13.61 22.02
C LYS A 27 -3.04 12.43 22.11
N GLU A 28 -3.04 11.55 21.10
CA GLU A 28 -3.87 10.35 21.08
C GLU A 28 -3.02 9.12 21.40
N ALA A 29 -3.55 8.23 22.24
CA ALA A 29 -2.91 6.95 22.49
C ALA A 29 -3.07 6.09 21.24
N VAL A 30 -1.96 5.56 20.71
CA VAL A 30 -2.01 4.58 19.62
C VAL A 30 -2.82 3.38 20.08
N CYS A 31 -3.70 2.86 19.22
CA CYS A 31 -4.40 1.62 19.51
C CYS A 31 -3.40 0.51 19.84
N HIS A 32 -3.56 -0.08 21.03
CA HIS A 32 -2.81 -1.26 21.42
C HIS A 32 -3.45 -2.49 20.78
N TYR A 33 -2.84 -2.96 19.71
CA TYR A 33 -3.16 -4.27 19.14
C TYR A 33 -2.23 -5.30 19.76
N GLU A 34 -2.82 -6.37 20.29
CA GLU A 34 -2.11 -7.60 20.66
C GLU A 34 -1.64 -8.31 19.39
N ALA A 35 -0.71 -7.71 18.66
CA ALA A 35 -0.32 -8.27 17.38
C ALA A 35 0.57 -9.49 17.61
N THR A 36 -0.04 -10.67 17.61
CA THR A 36 0.67 -11.91 17.32
C THR A 36 0.87 -11.93 15.80
N SER A 37 2.12 -11.90 15.36
CA SER A 37 2.44 -12.54 14.09
C SER A 37 2.00 -14.00 14.27
N ASP A 38 0.84 -14.33 13.72
CA ASP A 38 0.27 -15.67 13.72
C ASP A 38 0.81 -16.49 12.52
N GLY A 39 1.82 -15.96 11.83
CA GLY A 39 2.36 -16.54 10.60
C GLY A 39 1.55 -16.21 9.34
N SER A 40 0.42 -15.50 9.45
CA SER A 40 -0.47 -15.25 8.30
C SER A 40 0.19 -14.40 7.21
N TYR A 41 1.11 -13.49 7.57
CA TYR A 41 1.85 -12.70 6.58
C TYR A 41 2.87 -13.56 5.85
N GLU A 42 3.57 -14.44 6.55
CA GLU A 42 4.52 -15.38 5.96
C GLU A 42 3.79 -16.35 5.01
N MET A 43 2.62 -16.86 5.42
CA MET A 43 1.75 -17.65 4.55
C MET A 43 1.32 -16.88 3.29
N LEU A 44 1.05 -15.57 3.42
CA LEU A 44 0.75 -14.70 2.28
C LEU A 44 1.98 -14.57 1.35
N LEU A 45 3.18 -14.37 1.90
CA LEU A 45 4.41 -14.27 1.10
C LEU A 45 4.64 -15.54 0.29
N ASP A 46 4.49 -16.71 0.92
CA ASP A 46 4.63 -18.01 0.29
C ASP A 46 3.56 -18.21 -0.81
N ALA A 47 2.29 -17.94 -0.48
CA ALA A 47 1.18 -18.06 -1.43
C ALA A 47 1.35 -17.16 -2.66
N LEU A 48 1.98 -16.00 -2.49
CA LEU A 48 2.19 -15.07 -3.58
C LEU A 48 3.47 -15.33 -4.36
N GLN A 49 4.42 -16.11 -3.83
CA GLN A 49 5.77 -16.28 -4.41
C GLN A 49 5.76 -16.70 -5.89
N SER A 50 4.84 -17.60 -6.29
CA SER A 50 4.72 -18.12 -7.65
C SER A 50 4.37 -17.06 -8.70
N TYR A 51 3.80 -15.93 -8.29
CA TYR A 51 3.40 -14.85 -9.18
C TYR A 51 4.55 -13.89 -9.51
N GLY A 52 5.73 -14.08 -8.90
CA GLY A 52 6.91 -13.25 -9.12
C GLY A 52 6.78 -11.83 -8.55
N THR A 53 7.77 -10.99 -8.88
CA THR A 53 7.84 -9.56 -8.59
C THR A 53 8.16 -8.83 -9.88
N LEU A 54 7.73 -7.57 -10.03
CA LEU A 54 8.07 -6.73 -11.20
C LEU A 54 9.54 -6.26 -11.26
N GLY A 55 10.40 -6.85 -10.43
CA GLY A 55 11.82 -6.58 -10.30
C GLY A 55 12.41 -7.22 -9.03
N SER A 56 13.74 -7.19 -8.87
CA SER A 56 14.43 -7.79 -7.72
C SER A 56 14.14 -7.12 -6.37
N LEU A 57 13.54 -5.93 -6.38
CA LEU A 57 13.26 -5.13 -5.19
C LEU A 57 11.81 -5.23 -4.70
N GLY A 58 10.93 -5.95 -5.41
CA GLY A 58 9.51 -6.08 -5.05
C GLY A 58 8.74 -4.74 -5.08
N PRO A 59 7.58 -4.66 -4.40
CA PRO A 59 6.77 -3.46 -4.34
C PRO A 59 7.50 -2.30 -3.64
N ARG A 60 7.43 -1.11 -4.23
CA ARG A 60 8.04 0.11 -3.68
C ARG A 60 7.00 0.99 -3.01
N VAL A 61 6.95 0.90 -1.67
CA VAL A 61 6.03 1.67 -0.80
C VAL A 61 6.15 3.19 -0.97
N THR A 62 7.32 3.66 -1.40
CA THR A 62 7.61 5.09 -1.61
C THR A 62 7.20 5.59 -2.99
N MET A 63 6.59 4.75 -3.83
CA MET A 63 6.07 5.23 -5.11
C MET A 63 4.81 6.06 -4.91
N LYS A 64 4.83 7.28 -5.44
CA LYS A 64 3.63 8.12 -5.53
C LYS A 64 2.53 7.40 -6.31
N ARG A 65 1.27 7.47 -5.88
CA ARG A 65 0.07 6.95 -6.59
C ARG A 65 0.02 7.38 -8.04
N LYS A 66 0.39 8.63 -8.36
CA LYS A 66 0.43 9.08 -9.77
C LYS A 66 1.32 8.17 -10.61
N LEU A 67 2.46 7.73 -10.08
CA LEU A 67 3.32 6.76 -10.75
C LEU A 67 2.69 5.36 -10.79
N LEU A 68 2.06 4.91 -9.71
CA LEU A 68 1.34 3.63 -9.69
C LEU A 68 0.19 3.60 -10.72
N GLN A 69 -0.57 4.68 -10.84
CA GLN A 69 -1.63 4.87 -11.82
C GLN A 69 -1.10 4.98 -13.25
N VAL A 70 0.04 5.63 -13.47
CA VAL A 70 0.70 5.67 -14.78
C VAL A 70 1.20 4.29 -15.19
N LEU A 71 1.71 3.50 -14.24
CA LEU A 71 2.28 2.17 -14.50
C LEU A 71 1.22 1.07 -14.62
N TYR A 72 0.09 1.18 -13.95
CA TYR A 72 -0.94 0.14 -13.98
C TYR A 72 -1.47 -0.16 -15.40
N PRO A 73 -1.78 0.83 -16.27
CA PRO A 73 -2.13 0.59 -17.67
C PRO A 73 -1.09 -0.15 -18.48
N LYS A 74 0.20 -0.09 -18.09
CA LYS A 74 1.30 -0.83 -18.73
C LYS A 74 1.30 -2.28 -18.26
N TYR A 75 1.21 -2.52 -16.95
CA TYR A 75 1.26 -3.88 -16.40
C TYR A 75 -0.01 -4.68 -16.63
N LYS A 76 -1.18 -4.04 -16.80
CA LYS A 76 -2.43 -4.74 -17.11
C LYS A 76 -2.51 -5.30 -18.54
N GLN A 77 -1.60 -4.92 -19.44
CA GLN A 77 -1.65 -5.35 -20.86
C GLN A 77 -1.27 -6.81 -21.03
N VAL A 78 -0.41 -7.33 -20.15
CA VAL A 78 0.14 -8.68 -20.23
C VAL A 78 -0.27 -9.42 -18.94
N PRO A 79 -0.96 -10.57 -19.03
CA PRO A 79 -1.49 -11.28 -17.86
C PRO A 79 -0.44 -11.56 -16.77
N GLU A 80 0.76 -11.97 -17.17
CA GLU A 80 1.86 -12.31 -16.26
C GLU A 80 2.30 -11.08 -15.47
N THR A 81 2.51 -9.95 -16.14
CA THR A 81 2.90 -8.70 -15.48
C THR A 81 1.78 -8.11 -14.65
N HIS A 82 0.52 -8.34 -15.04
CA HIS A 82 -0.63 -7.89 -14.29
C HIS A 82 -0.75 -8.65 -12.96
N ILE A 83 -0.59 -9.97 -13.00
CA ILE A 83 -0.65 -10.83 -11.84
C ILE A 83 0.54 -10.55 -10.91
N ALA A 84 1.75 -10.38 -11.45
CA ALA A 84 2.92 -9.97 -10.67
C ALA A 84 2.70 -8.61 -9.98
N TRP A 85 2.09 -7.64 -10.68
CA TRP A 85 1.73 -6.35 -10.09
C TRP A 85 0.74 -6.50 -8.94
N LEU A 86 -0.30 -7.32 -9.10
CA LEU A 86 -1.30 -7.58 -8.06
C LEU A 86 -0.71 -8.28 -6.84
N ALA A 87 0.20 -9.24 -7.05
CA ALA A 87 0.91 -9.93 -5.98
C ALA A 87 1.80 -8.97 -5.19
N ASP A 88 2.59 -8.13 -5.89
CA ASP A 88 3.41 -7.08 -5.26
C ASP A 88 2.56 -6.10 -4.45
N ALA A 89 1.46 -5.64 -5.04
CA ALA A 89 0.50 -4.76 -4.39
C ALA A 89 -0.10 -5.37 -3.11
N ALA A 90 -0.45 -6.67 -3.14
CA ALA A 90 -1.00 -7.37 -1.97
C ALA A 90 0.04 -7.55 -0.85
N ARG A 91 1.28 -7.92 -1.17
CA ARG A 91 2.39 -8.07 -0.19
C ARG A 91 2.67 -6.79 0.57
N GLU A 92 2.61 -5.66 -0.13
CA GLU A 92 2.87 -4.34 0.44
C GLU A 92 1.74 -3.92 1.38
N MET A 93 0.50 -3.97 0.88
CA MET A 93 -0.69 -3.52 1.60
C MET A 93 -0.99 -4.32 2.85
N LEU A 94 -0.82 -5.63 2.77
CA LEU A 94 -1.07 -6.56 3.87
C LEU A 94 0.17 -6.76 4.75
N ASN A 95 1.27 -6.03 4.50
CA ASN A 95 2.37 -5.98 5.44
C ASN A 95 1.82 -5.47 6.80
N PRO A 96 2.08 -6.16 7.91
CA PRO A 96 1.52 -5.78 9.21
C PRO A 96 1.75 -4.31 9.58
N THR A 97 2.91 -3.75 9.21
CA THR A 97 3.23 -2.34 9.50
C THR A 97 2.36 -1.40 8.67
N ASN A 98 2.19 -1.68 7.37
CA ASN A 98 1.41 -0.84 6.48
C ASN A 98 -0.09 -0.99 6.73
N LEU A 99 -0.56 -2.20 6.99
CA LEU A 99 -1.94 -2.48 7.39
C LEU A 99 -2.29 -1.76 8.69
N ARG A 100 -1.41 -1.78 9.70
CA ARG A 100 -1.63 -1.01 10.93
C ARG A 100 -1.70 0.49 10.67
N ARG A 101 -0.77 1.05 9.88
CA ARG A 101 -0.82 2.47 9.49
C ARG A 101 -2.18 2.83 8.87
N LEU A 102 -2.71 1.98 7.99
CA LEU A 102 -4.01 2.20 7.35
C LEU A 102 -5.19 2.12 8.32
N VAL A 103 -5.18 1.14 9.22
CA VAL A 103 -6.24 0.98 10.24
C VAL A 103 -6.20 2.13 11.24
N ASP A 104 -4.99 2.53 11.66
CA ASP A 104 -4.75 3.58 12.64
C ASP A 104 -4.71 4.98 12.04
N PHE A 105 -5.17 5.20 10.81
CA PHE A 105 -5.06 6.50 10.14
C PHE A 105 -5.67 7.65 10.95
N VAL A 106 -6.62 7.35 11.83
CA VAL A 106 -7.27 8.31 12.74
C VAL A 106 -6.30 8.93 13.76
N HIS A 107 -5.21 8.22 14.10
CA HIS A 107 -4.20 8.68 15.07
C HIS A 107 -3.05 9.48 14.40
N TYR A 108 -3.15 9.79 13.11
CA TYR A 108 -2.15 10.55 12.37
C TYR A 108 -2.65 11.96 12.06
N GLU A 109 -1.86 12.97 12.43
CA GLU A 109 -2.07 14.35 12.00
C GLU A 109 -1.39 14.57 10.64
N TRP A 110 -2.13 15.11 9.68
CA TRP A 110 -1.58 15.55 8.39
C TRP A 110 -0.99 16.94 8.54
N ASP A 111 0.30 17.13 8.20
CA ASP A 111 0.96 18.45 8.25
C ASP A 111 1.32 19.02 6.86
N GLY A 112 1.36 18.20 5.81
CA GLY A 112 1.89 18.58 4.50
C GLY A 112 0.84 19.06 3.49
N GLN A 113 0.36 20.30 3.65
CA GLN A 113 -0.45 21.12 2.71
C GLN A 113 -1.84 20.58 2.28
N LEU A 114 -2.85 21.46 2.37
CA LEU A 114 -4.19 21.28 1.80
C LEU A 114 -4.09 20.92 0.31
N GLY A 115 -4.27 19.63 0.00
CA GLY A 115 -4.46 19.13 -1.35
C GLY A 115 -3.26 19.32 -2.27
N ASP A 116 -2.40 18.32 -2.39
CA ASP A 116 -1.65 18.14 -3.64
C ASP A 116 -2.71 17.91 -4.75
N THR A 117 -3.02 18.98 -5.50
CA THR A 117 -3.99 18.99 -6.61
C THR A 117 -3.61 18.04 -7.73
N GLY A 118 -2.42 17.44 -7.69
CA GLY A 118 -2.03 16.33 -8.57
C GLY A 118 -2.50 14.94 -8.12
N TYR A 119 -3.23 14.83 -7.00
CA TYR A 119 -3.50 13.56 -6.31
C TYR A 119 -4.98 13.17 -6.17
N CYS A 120 -5.89 14.12 -6.35
CA CYS A 120 -7.29 13.85 -6.72
C CYS A 120 -7.47 14.18 -8.21
N PRO A 121 -8.34 13.45 -8.94
CA PRO A 121 -8.63 13.76 -10.33
C PRO A 121 -9.14 15.19 -10.53
#